data_AF-A0A9E2B504-F1
#
_entry.id   AF-A0A9E2B504-F1
#
_cell.length_a   1.000
_cell.length_b   1.000
_cell.length_c   1.000
_cell.angle_alpha   90.00
_cell.angle_beta   90.00
_cell.angle_gamma   90.00
#
_symmetry.space_group_name_H-M   'P 1'
#
loop_
_entity.id
_entity.type
_entity.pdbx_description
1 polymer ?
#
loop_
_entity_poly.entity_id
_entity_poly.type
_entity_poly.pdbx_seq_one_letter_code
_entity_poly.pdbx_strand_id
1 'polypeptide(L)'
;MEADTEFQQQRFCCPTCNEEADQVWLNAYASPVNNPEGVPLRIAGEGLEMLKNNPQFPPDVREQKVAYWNRVNDGEVFLDRWAPVQSDLFVAGMELSVCRSCMALAVWLGGKRIYPV
;
A
#
# COMPACT_ATOMS: atom_id res chain seq x y z
N MET A 1 25.92 8.42 -3.29
CA MET A 1 24.95 7.91 -4.28
C MET A 1 23.85 8.97 -4.35
N GLU A 2 23.65 9.60 -5.50
CA GLU A 2 22.75 10.76 -5.64
C GLU A 2 21.27 10.32 -5.62
N ALA A 3 20.43 11.16 -5.01
CA ALA A 3 18.98 10.97 -4.93
C ALA A 3 18.32 11.30 -6.28
N ASP A 4 17.15 10.71 -6.52
CA ASP A 4 16.39 10.94 -7.74
C ASP A 4 15.84 12.38 -7.79
N THR A 5 15.79 12.98 -8.97
CA THR A 5 15.31 14.36 -9.14
C THR A 5 13.82 14.48 -8.79
N GLU A 6 13.02 13.44 -9.03
CA GLU A 6 11.60 13.39 -8.66
C GLU A 6 11.38 13.41 -7.14
N PHE A 7 12.32 12.88 -6.35
CA PHE A 7 12.22 12.88 -4.89
C PHE A 7 12.17 14.30 -4.31
N GLN A 8 12.73 15.29 -5.02
CA GLN A 8 12.76 16.68 -4.56
C GLN A 8 11.61 17.52 -5.13
N GLN A 9 10.74 16.94 -5.96
CA GLN A 9 9.69 17.65 -6.65
C GLN A 9 8.35 17.54 -5.92
N GLN A 10 7.59 18.64 -5.93
CA GLN A 10 6.21 18.66 -5.46
C GLN A 10 5.21 18.38 -6.59
N ARG A 11 5.60 18.61 -7.85
CA ARG A 11 4.83 18.29 -9.05
C ARG A 11 5.70 17.50 -10.02
N PHE A 12 5.14 16.44 -10.58
CA PHE A 12 5.85 15.50 -11.45
C PHE A 12 4.88 14.87 -12.45
N CYS A 13 5.43 14.27 -13.51
CA CYS A 13 4.65 13.42 -14.41
C CYS A 13 4.56 12.02 -13.80
N CYS A 14 3.37 11.58 -13.41
CA CYS A 14 3.21 10.30 -12.73
C CYS A 14 3.53 9.14 -13.68
N PRO A 15 4.44 8.21 -13.34
CA PRO A 15 4.79 7.09 -14.22
C PRO A 15 3.65 6.08 -14.39
N THR A 16 2.63 6.10 -13.52
CA THR A 16 1.50 5.18 -13.56
C THR A 16 0.37 5.68 -14.47
N CYS A 17 0.02 6.97 -14.39
CA CYS A 17 -1.09 7.53 -15.18
C CYS A 17 -0.66 8.55 -16.25
N ASN A 18 0.62 8.93 -16.30
CA ASN A 18 1.19 9.92 -17.21
C ASN A 18 0.59 11.34 -17.09
N GLU A 19 -0.12 11.63 -16.00
CA GLU A 19 -0.63 12.97 -15.70
C GLU A 19 0.38 13.79 -14.90
N GLU A 20 0.43 15.10 -15.14
CA GLU A 20 1.14 16.02 -14.25
C GLU A 20 0.33 16.20 -12.96
N ALA A 21 0.89 15.77 -11.83
CA ALA A 21 0.17 15.72 -10.56
C ALA A 21 1.02 16.23 -9.40
N ASP A 22 0.32 16.66 -8.34
CA ASP A 22 0.95 16.95 -7.06
C ASP A 22 1.37 15.65 -6.37
N GLN A 23 2.55 15.67 -5.77
CA GLN A 23 3.12 14.63 -4.95
C GLN A 23 2.81 14.91 -3.47
N VAL A 24 2.25 13.92 -2.78
CA VAL A 24 2.03 13.98 -1.33
C VAL A 24 2.97 13.03 -0.63
N TRP A 25 3.69 13.52 0.38
CA TRP A 25 4.56 12.71 1.23
C TRP A 25 3.80 12.19 2.45
N LEU A 26 4.05 10.93 2.80
CA LEU A 26 3.44 10.26 3.94
C LEU A 26 4.51 9.73 4.89
N ASN A 27 4.27 9.87 6.18
CA ASN A 27 5.07 9.18 7.20
C ASN A 27 4.71 7.70 7.23
N ALA A 28 5.74 6.85 7.33
CA ALA A 28 5.57 5.42 7.54
C ALA A 28 5.76 5.08 9.03
N TYR A 29 4.74 4.48 9.62
CA TYR A 29 4.76 3.96 10.98
C TYR A 29 4.63 2.44 10.95
N ALA A 30 5.21 1.76 11.94
CA ALA A 30 5.18 0.30 12.02
C ALA A 30 4.66 -0.15 13.38
N SER A 31 3.89 -1.23 13.41
CA SER A 31 3.52 -1.90 14.65
C SER A 31 3.89 -3.37 14.56
N PRO A 32 4.24 -4.03 15.67
CA PRO A 32 4.45 -5.47 15.68
C PRO A 32 3.22 -6.19 15.13
N VAL A 33 3.45 -7.24 14.33
CA VAL A 33 2.36 -8.07 13.84
C VAL A 33 1.74 -8.82 15.01
N ASN A 34 0.46 -8.52 15.30
CA ASN A 34 -0.30 -9.20 16.33
C ASN A 34 -1.06 -10.40 15.75
N ASN A 35 -0.33 -11.33 15.14
CA ASN A 35 -0.82 -12.63 14.71
C ASN A 35 -0.18 -13.69 15.62
N PRO A 36 -0.95 -14.64 16.20
CA PRO A 36 -0.39 -15.76 16.96
C PRO A 36 0.73 -16.53 16.24
N GLU A 37 0.71 -16.57 14.90
CA GLU A 37 1.74 -17.23 14.09
C GLU A 37 3.03 -16.40 13.93
N GLY A 38 3.06 -15.15 14.43
CA GLY A 38 4.22 -14.26 14.36
C GLY A 38 4.52 -13.70 12.96
N VAL A 39 3.65 -13.95 11.97
CA VAL A 39 3.80 -13.49 10.58
C VAL A 39 2.56 -12.73 10.10
N PRO A 40 2.66 -11.84 9.10
CA PRO A 40 1.50 -11.14 8.57
C PRO A 40 0.39 -12.08 8.12
N LEU A 41 -0.88 -11.75 8.44
CA LEU A 41 -2.03 -12.52 7.97
C LEU A 41 -2.08 -12.52 6.43
N ARG A 42 -2.27 -13.70 5.84
CA ARG A 42 -2.48 -13.89 4.41
C ARG A 42 -3.68 -14.80 4.18
N ILE A 43 -4.71 -14.28 3.51
CA ILE A 43 -5.85 -15.08 3.06
C ILE A 43 -5.69 -15.33 1.56
N ALA A 44 -5.46 -16.60 1.21
CA ALA A 44 -5.25 -17.07 -0.16
C ALA A 44 -5.84 -18.48 -0.34
N GLY A 45 -5.89 -18.95 -1.59
CA GLY A 45 -6.34 -20.30 -1.92
C GLY A 45 -7.72 -20.64 -1.35
N GLU A 46 -7.81 -21.75 -0.61
CA GLU A 46 -9.05 -22.20 0.03
C GLU A 46 -9.66 -21.13 0.96
N GLY A 47 -8.83 -20.39 1.70
CA GLY A 47 -9.33 -19.33 2.58
C GLY A 47 -10.00 -18.18 1.82
N LEU A 48 -9.53 -17.88 0.60
CA LEU A 48 -10.14 -16.88 -0.26
C LEU A 48 -11.47 -17.37 -0.85
N GLU A 49 -11.57 -18.66 -1.22
CA GLU A 49 -12.83 -19.27 -1.66
C GLU A 49 -13.85 -19.35 -0.52
N MET A 50 -13.41 -19.64 0.70
CA MET A 50 -14.28 -19.57 1.88
C MET A 50 -14.80 -18.15 2.10
N LEU A 51 -13.95 -17.13 1.98
CA LEU A 51 -14.33 -15.73 2.11
C LEU A 51 -15.36 -15.31 1.05
N LYS A 52 -15.14 -15.71 -0.20
CA LYS A 52 -16.05 -15.47 -1.33
C LYS A 52 -17.44 -16.07 -1.11
N ASN A 53 -17.52 -17.23 -0.46
CA ASN A 53 -18.77 -17.95 -0.20
C ASN A 53 -19.36 -17.70 1.20
N ASN A 54 -18.69 -16.92 2.06
CA ASN A 54 -19.12 -16.73 3.44
C ASN A 54 -20.50 -16.04 3.51
N PRO A 55 -21.55 -16.67 4.05
CA PRO A 55 -22.89 -16.09 4.08
C PRO A 55 -23.06 -14.96 5.11
N GLN A 56 -22.09 -14.75 6.01
CA GLN A 56 -22.15 -13.68 7.02
C GLN A 56 -21.88 -12.29 6.42
N PHE A 57 -21.28 -12.22 5.24
CA PHE A 57 -21.03 -10.96 4.54
C PHE A 57 -22.00 -10.77 3.38
N PRO A 58 -22.56 -9.56 3.21
CA PRO A 58 -23.27 -9.18 1.99
C PRO A 58 -22.43 -9.41 0.72
N PRO A 59 -23.04 -9.73 -0.44
CA PRO A 59 -22.31 -10.05 -1.68
C PRO A 59 -21.25 -9.01 -2.09
N ASP A 60 -21.60 -7.73 -2.04
CA ASP A 60 -20.72 -6.59 -2.35
C ASP A 60 -19.53 -6.51 -1.38
N VAL A 61 -19.75 -6.75 -0.10
CA VAL A 61 -18.68 -6.79 0.91
C VAL A 61 -17.72 -7.96 0.65
N ARG A 62 -18.22 -9.10 0.16
CA ARG A 62 -17.36 -10.24 -0.21
C ARG A 62 -16.50 -9.91 -1.41
N GLU A 63 -17.09 -9.31 -2.44
CA GLU A 63 -16.34 -8.86 -3.63
C GLU A 63 -15.23 -7.88 -3.27
N GLN A 64 -15.54 -6.88 -2.43
CA GLN A 64 -14.55 -5.92 -1.94
C GLN A 64 -13.42 -6.60 -1.15
N LYS A 65 -13.75 -7.53 -0.26
CA LYS A 65 -12.76 -8.26 0.54
C LYS A 65 -11.90 -9.20 -0.32
N VAL A 66 -12.49 -9.88 -1.30
CA VAL A 66 -11.75 -10.73 -2.25
C VAL A 66 -10.82 -9.87 -3.10
N ALA A 67 -11.31 -8.75 -3.64
CA ALA A 67 -10.49 -7.81 -4.38
C ALA A 67 -9.31 -7.30 -3.54
N TYR A 68 -9.55 -6.93 -2.28
CA TYR A 68 -8.49 -6.52 -1.35
C TYR A 68 -7.42 -7.61 -1.19
N TRP A 69 -7.81 -8.85 -0.90
CA TRP A 69 -6.84 -9.93 -0.71
C TRP A 69 -6.11 -10.32 -1.99
N ASN A 70 -6.75 -10.20 -3.16
CA ASN A 70 -6.05 -10.37 -4.43
C ASN A 70 -4.94 -9.35 -4.59
N ARG A 71 -5.20 -8.05 -4.36
CA ARG A 71 -4.16 -7.01 -4.41
C ARG A 71 -3.00 -7.31 -3.47
N VAL A 72 -3.33 -7.73 -2.24
CA VAL A 72 -2.32 -8.15 -1.24
C VAL A 72 -1.50 -9.33 -1.76
N ASN A 73 -2.14 -10.37 -2.30
CA ASN A 73 -1.50 -11.60 -2.79
C ASN A 73 -0.67 -11.38 -4.05
N ASP A 74 -1.08 -10.44 -4.91
CA ASP A 74 -0.35 -10.03 -6.11
C ASP A 74 0.87 -9.14 -5.79
N GLY A 75 1.05 -8.79 -4.51
CA GLY A 75 2.16 -7.95 -4.07
C GLY A 75 2.00 -6.48 -4.45
N GLU A 76 0.78 -6.03 -4.74
CA GLU A 76 0.50 -4.64 -5.05
C GLU A 76 0.82 -3.75 -3.85
N VAL A 77 1.45 -2.60 -4.09
CA VAL A 77 1.74 -1.60 -3.07
C VAL A 77 0.71 -0.48 -3.19
N PHE A 78 -0.17 -0.36 -2.19
CA PHE A 78 -1.30 0.56 -2.24
C PHE A 78 -1.63 1.17 -0.88
N LEU A 79 -2.35 2.31 -0.92
CA LEU A 79 -2.94 2.91 0.27
C LEU A 79 -4.27 2.26 0.61
N ASP A 80 -4.47 1.97 1.89
CA ASP A 80 -5.74 1.51 2.43
C ASP A 80 -6.09 2.25 3.73
N ARG A 81 -7.36 2.24 4.10
CA ARG A 81 -7.92 2.90 5.28
C ARG A 81 -8.51 1.90 6.27
N TRP A 82 -7.92 0.72 6.37
CA TRP A 82 -8.45 -0.39 7.16
C TRP A 82 -8.66 -0.05 8.64
N ALA A 83 -7.81 0.79 9.23
CA ALA A 83 -7.97 1.32 10.58
C ALA A 83 -7.04 2.51 10.83
N PRO A 84 -7.35 3.40 11.77
CA PRO A 84 -6.35 4.32 12.33
C PRO A 84 -5.23 3.52 12.99
N VAL A 85 -4.00 3.71 12.55
CA VAL A 85 -2.81 3.06 13.14
C VAL A 85 -2.29 3.95 14.27
N GLN A 86 -2.33 3.44 15.50
CA GLN A 86 -1.48 3.94 16.60
C GLN A 86 -0.22 3.07 16.65
N SER A 87 0.95 3.70 16.69
CA SER A 87 2.22 3.01 16.60
C SER A 87 3.28 3.72 17.45
N ASP A 88 4.11 2.92 18.12
CA ASP A 88 5.26 3.37 18.91
C ASP A 88 6.57 3.37 18.09
N LEU A 89 6.53 2.87 16.84
CA LEU A 89 7.71 2.73 15.98
C LEU A 89 7.56 3.52 14.69
N PHE A 90 8.60 4.26 14.33
CA PHE A 90 8.69 4.99 13.07
C PHE A 90 9.70 4.31 12.14
N VAL A 91 9.39 4.21 10.84
CA VAL A 91 10.31 3.67 9.84
C VAL A 91 11.08 4.83 9.19
N ALA A 92 12.39 4.87 9.43
CA ALA A 92 13.28 5.88 8.83
C ALA A 92 13.98 5.35 7.57
N GLY A 93 14.24 6.24 6.60
CA GLY A 93 14.91 5.91 5.33
C GLY A 93 14.03 5.19 4.31
N MET A 94 12.74 5.03 4.62
CA MET A 94 11.69 4.63 3.68
C MET A 94 10.66 5.75 3.63
N GLU A 95 10.52 6.36 2.46
CA GLU A 95 9.54 7.41 2.24
C GLU A 95 8.43 6.88 1.33
N LEU A 96 7.20 7.35 1.59
CA LEU A 96 6.06 7.05 0.75
C LEU A 96 5.58 8.35 0.12
N SER A 97 5.30 8.31 -1.18
CA SER A 97 4.63 9.41 -1.86
C SER A 97 3.48 8.96 -2.74
N VAL A 98 2.53 9.86 -2.99
CA VAL A 98 1.29 9.53 -3.72
C VAL A 98 1.01 10.55 -4.79
N CYS A 99 0.61 10.08 -5.97
CA CYS A 99 0.05 10.91 -7.03
C CYS A 99 -1.38 11.35 -6.67
N ARG A 100 -1.64 12.65 -6.56
CA ARG A 100 -2.99 13.16 -6.25
C ARG A 100 -4.06 12.87 -7.31
N SER A 101 -3.65 12.60 -8.55
CA SER A 101 -4.57 12.32 -9.65
C SER A 101 -5.12 10.88 -9.59
N CYS A 102 -4.22 9.89 -9.61
CA CYS A 102 -4.61 8.48 -9.67
C CYS A 102 -4.46 7.72 -8.34
N MET A 103 -3.96 8.37 -7.30
CA MET A 103 -3.68 7.78 -5.98
C MET A 103 -2.66 6.63 -6.00
N ALA A 104 -1.87 6.50 -7.06
CA ALA A 104 -0.77 5.54 -7.13
C ALA A 104 0.30 5.84 -6.06
N LEU A 105 0.76 4.80 -5.38
CA LEU A 105 1.77 4.86 -4.32
C LEU A 105 3.16 4.66 -4.91
N ALA A 106 4.12 5.46 -4.46
CA ALA A 106 5.55 5.28 -4.72
C ALA A 106 6.28 5.00 -3.41
N VAL A 107 7.23 4.06 -3.45
CA VAL A 107 8.10 3.71 -2.32
C VAL A 107 9.52 4.14 -2.65
N TRP A 108 10.14 4.83 -1.71
CA TRP A 108 11.49 5.35 -1.84
C TRP A 108 12.38 4.77 -0.75
N LEU A 109 13.62 4.42 -1.10
CA LEU A 109 14.66 4.04 -0.14
C LEU A 109 15.89 4.91 -0.36
N GLY A 110 16.25 5.70 0.66
CA GLY A 110 17.41 6.60 0.59
C GLY A 110 17.33 7.60 -0.57
N GLY A 111 16.13 8.14 -0.83
CA GLY A 111 15.90 9.11 -1.90
C GLY A 111 15.80 8.54 -3.32
N LYS A 112 15.69 7.21 -3.47
CA LYS A 112 15.50 6.54 -4.77
C LYS A 112 14.18 5.79 -4.81
N ARG A 113 13.43 5.93 -5.91
CA ARG A 113 12.21 5.17 -6.11
C ARG A 113 12.55 3.70 -6.36
N ILE A 114 11.96 2.82 -5.56
CA ILE A 114 12.05 1.36 -5.74
C ILE A 114 10.72 0.75 -6.19
N TYR A 115 9.63 1.52 -6.09
CA TYR A 115 8.31 1.14 -6.59
C TYR A 115 7.52 2.39 -7.03
N PRO A 116 6.78 2.33 -8.15
CA PRO A 116 6.98 1.34 -9.21
C PRO A 116 8.41 1.42 -9.76
N VAL A 117 8.92 0.28 -10.25
CA VAL A 117 10.26 0.17 -10.85
C VAL A 117 10.32 0.95 -12.16
#